data_AF-A0A377WT14-F1
#
_entry.id   AF-A0A377WT14-F1
#
_cell.length_a   1.000
_cell.length_b   1.000
_cell.length_c   1.000
_cell.angle_alpha   90.00
_cell.angle_beta   90.00
_cell.angle_gamma   90.00
#
_symmetry.space_group_name_H-M   'P 1'
#
loop_
_entity.id
_entity.type
_entity.pdbx_description
1 polymer ?
#
loop_
_entity_poly.entity_id
_entity_poly.type
_entity_poly.pdbx_seq_one_letter_code
_entity_poly.pdbx_strand_id
1 'polypeptide(L)'
;MWSKKRILTVYLNIAEFGDGIFGVEAAAQRYFHKPASQLTPGEAALLAAVLPNPIRYRADAPSGYVRSRQAWILRQMRQLGGEGFMREHKLY
;
A
#
# COMPACT_ATOMS: atom_id res chain seq x y z
N MET A 1 4.00 -11.69 22.57
CA MET A 1 3.08 -11.64 21.41
C MET A 1 3.19 -10.27 20.75
N TRP A 2 3.22 -10.17 19.42
CA TRP A 2 3.36 -8.88 18.72
C TRP A 2 2.01 -8.14 18.58
N SER A 3 2.04 -6.81 18.59
CA SER A 3 0.84 -5.97 18.34
C SER A 3 0.44 -5.98 16.85
N LYS A 4 -0.84 -5.72 16.55
CA LYS A 4 -1.34 -5.61 15.16
C LYS A 4 -0.51 -4.61 14.33
N LYS A 5 -0.17 -3.46 14.93
CA LYS A 5 0.71 -2.46 14.32
C LYS A 5 2.07 -3.06 13.95
N ARG A 6 2.73 -3.75 14.89
CA ARG A 6 4.05 -4.35 14.63
C ARG A 6 4.00 -5.40 13.53
N ILE A 7 2.97 -6.25 13.52
CA ILE A 7 2.75 -7.26 12.47
C ILE A 7 2.64 -6.59 11.10
N LEU A 8 1.80 -5.55 10.98
CA LEU A 8 1.62 -4.82 9.72
C LEU A 8 2.89 -4.09 9.28
N THR A 9 3.61 -3.44 10.19
CA THR A 9 4.88 -2.76 9.87
C THR A 9 5.91 -3.75 9.34
N VAL A 10 6.08 -4.91 9.99
CA VAL A 10 7.02 -5.93 9.52
C VAL A 10 6.60 -6.45 8.16
N TYR A 11 5.31 -6.79 7.99
CA TYR A 11 4.77 -7.25 6.71
C TYR A 11 5.06 -6.27 5.57
N LEU A 12 4.75 -4.98 5.77
CA LEU A 12 4.97 -3.96 4.74
C LEU A 12 6.44 -3.71 4.40
N ASN A 13 7.38 -4.05 5.30
CA ASN A 13 8.82 -3.93 5.03
C ASN A 13 9.39 -5.14 4.29
N ILE A 14 8.73 -6.29 4.32
CA ILE A 14 9.21 -7.52 3.65
C ILE A 14 8.38 -7.90 2.43
N ALA A 15 7.20 -7.32 2.24
CA ALA A 15 6.37 -7.58 1.08
C ALA A 15 7.05 -7.11 -0.21
N GLU A 16 6.91 -7.89 -1.27
CA GLU A 16 7.38 -7.54 -2.61
C GLU A 16 6.33 -6.70 -3.34
N PHE A 17 6.73 -5.57 -3.92
CA PHE A 17 5.87 -4.62 -4.66
C PHE A 17 6.22 -4.54 -6.16
N GLY A 18 7.12 -5.40 -6.61
CA GLY A 18 7.59 -5.55 -7.98
C GLY A 18 8.87 -6.39 -7.97
N ASP A 19 9.32 -6.82 -9.14
CA ASP A 19 10.51 -7.69 -9.27
C ASP A 19 11.73 -7.13 -8.52
N GLY A 20 12.09 -7.77 -7.40
CA GLY A 20 13.21 -7.37 -6.56
C GLY A 20 12.98 -6.13 -5.69
N ILE A 21 11.75 -5.61 -5.62
CA ILE A 21 11.40 -4.39 -4.85
C ILE A 21 10.71 -4.81 -3.56
N PHE A 22 11.49 -4.99 -2.50
CA PHE A 22 11.01 -5.39 -1.18
C PHE A 22 10.83 -4.19 -0.25
N GLY A 23 9.66 -4.11 0.36
CA GLY A 23 9.33 -3.10 1.33
C GLY A 23 8.66 -1.85 0.74
N VAL A 24 7.71 -1.31 1.49
CA VAL A 24 6.91 -0.14 1.06
C VAL A 24 7.76 1.11 0.87
N GLU A 25 8.84 1.29 1.63
CA GLU A 25 9.77 2.41 1.46
C GLU A 25 10.52 2.31 0.13
N ALA A 26 11.09 1.14 -0.19
CA ALA A 26 11.77 0.93 -1.46
C ALA A 26 10.81 1.12 -2.65
N ALA A 27 9.58 0.62 -2.53
CA ALA A 27 8.54 0.82 -3.54
C ALA A 27 8.17 2.29 -3.71
N ALA A 28 8.03 3.05 -2.61
CA ALA A 28 7.71 4.47 -2.64
C ALA A 28 8.79 5.29 -3.38
N GLN A 29 10.05 5.04 -3.03
CA GLN A 29 11.21 5.67 -3.68
C GLN A 29 11.29 5.30 -5.17
N ARG A 30 11.06 4.02 -5.51
CA ARG A 30 11.20 3.49 -6.87
C ARG A 30 10.11 3.95 -7.82
N TYR A 31 8.87 4.07 -7.35
CA TYR A 31 7.70 4.36 -8.20
C TYR A 31 7.21 5.80 -8.11
N PHE A 32 7.45 6.49 -6.99
CA PHE A 32 6.92 7.84 -6.75
C PHE A 32 7.98 8.85 -6.32
N HIS A 33 9.25 8.43 -6.22
CA HIS A 33 10.38 9.31 -5.92
C HIS A 33 10.23 10.11 -4.62
N LYS A 34 9.69 9.47 -3.58
CA LYS A 34 9.47 10.08 -2.26
C LYS A 34 9.40 9.02 -1.15
N PRO A 35 9.60 9.41 0.12
CA PRO A 35 9.47 8.48 1.24
C PRO A 35 8.04 7.96 1.39
N ALA A 36 7.89 6.76 1.93
CA ALA A 36 6.57 6.12 2.12
C ALA A 36 5.63 6.95 3.02
N SER A 37 6.20 7.75 3.94
CA SER A 37 5.46 8.68 4.79
C SER A 37 4.78 9.83 4.04
N GLN A 38 5.17 10.08 2.78
CA GLN A 38 4.59 11.13 1.93
C GLN A 38 3.73 10.56 0.79
N LEU A 39 3.41 9.27 0.84
CA LEU A 39 2.47 8.68 -0.11
C LEU A 39 1.09 9.31 0.08
N THR A 40 0.50 9.70 -1.03
CA THR A 40 -0.92 10.05 -1.08
C THR A 40 -1.76 8.79 -0.87
N PRO A 41 -3.04 8.91 -0.46
CA PRO A 41 -3.94 7.78 -0.39
C PRO A 41 -4.04 7.00 -1.71
N GLY A 42 -3.94 7.70 -2.85
CA GLY A 42 -3.97 7.09 -4.18
C GLY A 42 -2.77 6.19 -4.46
N GLU A 43 -1.57 6.64 -4.11
CA GLU A 43 -0.34 5.87 -4.30
C GLU A 43 -0.25 4.70 -3.32
N ALA A 44 -0.64 4.90 -2.06
CA ALA A 44 -0.75 3.82 -1.08
C ALA A 44 -1.75 2.74 -1.55
N ALA A 45 -2.91 3.15 -2.09
CA ALA A 45 -3.89 2.23 -2.65
C ALA A 45 -3.35 1.50 -3.90
N LEU A 46 -2.50 2.15 -4.70
CA LEU A 46 -1.88 1.53 -5.87
C LEU A 46 -0.87 0.46 -5.46
N LEU A 47 -0.02 0.73 -4.48
CA LEU A 47 0.90 -0.25 -3.90
C LEU A 47 0.12 -1.43 -3.28
N ALA A 48 -0.96 -1.15 -2.56
CA ALA A 48 -1.81 -2.20 -2.01
C ALA A 48 -2.51 -3.05 -3.12
N ALA A 49 -2.82 -2.45 -4.28
CA ALA A 49 -3.45 -3.15 -5.39
C ALA A 49 -2.54 -4.16 -6.09
N VAL A 50 -1.21 -4.00 -6.00
CA VAL A 50 -0.25 -4.91 -6.65
C VAL A 50 0.17 -6.08 -5.79
N LEU A 51 0.07 -5.97 -4.45
CA LEU A 51 0.46 -7.01 -3.49
C LEU A 51 -0.04 -8.44 -3.79
N PRO A 52 -1.25 -8.68 -4.34
CA PRO A 52 -1.70 -10.04 -4.60
C PRO A 52 -0.87 -10.78 -5.66
N ASN A 53 -0.23 -10.05 -6.57
CA ASN A 53 0.69 -10.61 -7.57
C ASN A 53 1.62 -9.51 -8.10
N PRO A 54 2.67 -9.13 -7.35
CA PRO A 54 3.52 -7.97 -7.66
C PRO A 54 4.36 -8.16 -8.93
N ILE A 55 4.58 -9.40 -9.36
CA ILE A 55 5.27 -9.70 -10.62
C ILE A 55 4.36 -9.40 -11.83
N ARG A 56 3.05 -9.71 -11.72
CA ARG A 56 2.08 -9.49 -12.81
C ARG A 56 1.45 -8.10 -12.76
N TYR A 57 1.22 -7.56 -11.56
CA TYR A 57 0.56 -6.28 -11.34
C TYR A 57 1.61 -5.19 -11.12
N ARG A 58 1.62 -4.23 -12.04
CA ARG A 58 2.64 -3.18 -12.07
C ARG A 58 2.11 -1.87 -11.49
N ALA A 59 2.86 -1.28 -10.57
CA ALA A 59 2.57 0.04 -10.01
C ALA A 59 3.03 1.18 -10.94
N ASP A 60 4.10 0.96 -11.70
CA ASP A 60 4.66 1.91 -12.67
C ASP A 60 3.91 1.92 -14.02
N ALA A 61 3.27 0.80 -14.38
CA ALA A 61 2.43 0.67 -15.58
C ALA A 61 1.11 -0.07 -15.27
N PRO A 62 0.20 0.53 -14.49
CA PRO A 62 -1.00 -0.16 -14.01
C PRO A 62 -2.01 -0.39 -15.14
N SER A 63 -2.40 -1.67 -15.29
CA SER A 63 -3.46 -2.08 -16.20
C SER A 63 -4.83 -1.55 -15.77
N GLY A 64 -5.84 -1.66 -16.63
CA GLY A 64 -7.22 -1.30 -16.28
C GLY A 64 -7.74 -2.05 -15.05
N TYR A 65 -7.34 -3.31 -14.88
CA TYR A 65 -7.65 -4.09 -13.67
C TYR A 65 -7.02 -3.48 -12.42
N VAL A 66 -5.72 -3.17 -12.45
CA VAL A 66 -5.00 -2.57 -11.30
C VAL A 66 -5.61 -1.22 -10.92
N ARG A 67 -5.94 -0.38 -11.92
CA ARG A 67 -6.63 0.90 -11.68
C ARG A 67 -8.01 0.72 -11.06
N SER A 68 -8.77 -0.27 -11.53
CA SER A 68 -10.08 -0.62 -10.96
C SER A 68 -9.96 -1.08 -9.51
N ARG A 69 -8.94 -1.89 -9.21
CA ARG A 69 -8.64 -2.36 -7.86
C ARG A 69 -8.19 -1.22 -6.94
N GLN A 70 -7.33 -0.32 -7.41
CA GLN A 70 -6.92 0.90 -6.71
C GLN A 70 -8.15 1.76 -6.33
N ALA A 71 -9.05 2.01 -7.28
CA ALA A 71 -10.28 2.78 -7.04
C ALA A 71 -11.20 2.09 -6.02
N TRP A 72 -11.31 0.76 -6.09
CA TRP A 72 -12.04 -0.03 -5.10
C TRP A 72 -11.43 0.10 -3.69
N ILE A 73 -10.11 -0.03 -3.57
CA ILE A 73 -9.39 0.13 -2.29
C ILE A 73 -9.61 1.53 -1.72
N LEU A 74 -9.48 2.58 -2.52
CA LEU A 74 -9.76 3.96 -2.10
C LEU A 74 -11.18 4.14 -1.57
N ARG A 75 -12.17 3.50 -2.20
CA ARG A 75 -13.55 3.50 -1.71
C ARG A 75 -13.66 2.80 -0.36
N GLN A 76 -12.98 1.67 -0.18
CA GLN A 76 -12.97 0.96 1.12
C GLN A 76 -12.31 1.80 2.22
N MET A 77 -11.18 2.45 1.94
CA MET A 77 -10.52 3.35 2.89
C MET A 77 -11.46 4.44 3.39
N ARG A 78 -12.26 5.05 2.49
CA ARG A 78 -13.28 6.04 2.86
C ARG A 78 -14.41 5.44 3.69
N GLN A 79 -14.92 4.28 3.31
CA GLN A 79 -16.01 3.60 4.01
C GLN A 79 -15.62 3.16 5.43
N LEU A 80 -14.35 2.85 5.67
CA LEU A 80 -13.82 2.52 6.99
C LEU A 80 -13.66 3.76 7.89
N GLY A 81 -13.79 4.98 7.37
CA GLY A 81 -13.58 6.23 8.13
C GLY A 81 -12.20 6.87 7.94
N GLY A 82 -11.41 6.40 6.97
CA GLY A 82 -10.11 6.98 6.62
C GLY A 82 -9.14 7.02 7.79
N GLU A 83 -8.53 8.19 8.04
CA GLU A 83 -7.65 8.38 9.20
C GLU A 83 -8.38 8.25 10.54
N GLY A 84 -9.70 8.49 10.57
CA GLY A 84 -10.55 8.28 11.75
C GLY A 84 -10.61 6.82 12.19
N PHE A 85 -10.48 5.87 11.27
CA PHE A 85 -10.35 4.45 11.57
C PHE A 85 -9.04 4.14 12.30
N MET A 86 -7.93 4.69 11.78
CA MET A 86 -6.58 4.49 12.33
C MET A 86 -6.50 5.09 13.74
N ARG A 87 -7.06 6.32 13.87
CA ARG A 87 -7.85 6.84 14.99
C ARG A 87 -8.15 5.90 16.15
N GLU A 88 -9.37 5.41 16.06
CA GLU A 88 -10.07 4.57 16.98
C GLU A 88 -9.30 3.28 17.31
N HIS A 89 -8.59 2.71 16.34
CA HIS A 89 -7.90 1.44 16.49
C HIS A 89 -6.42 1.52 16.89
N LYS A 90 -5.90 2.73 17.19
CA LYS A 90 -4.51 2.97 17.63
C LYS A 90 -3.47 2.36 16.68
N LEU A 91 -3.62 2.62 15.39
CA LEU A 91 -2.78 2.03 14.33
C LEU A 91 -1.61 2.90 13.84
N TYR A 92 -1.40 4.08 14.43
CA TYR A 92 -0.23 4.96 14.21
C TYR A 92 0.88 4.77 15.23
#